data_AF-A0A966DYA4-F1
#
_entry.id   AF-A0A966DYA4-F1
#
_cell.length_a   1.000
_cell.length_b   1.000
_cell.length_c   1.000
_cell.angle_alpha   90.00
_cell.angle_beta   90.00
_cell.angle_gamma   90.00
#
_symmetry.space_group_name_H-M   'P 1'
#
loop_
_entity.id
_entity.type
_entity.pdbx_description
1 polymer ?
#
loop_
_entity_poly.entity_id
_entity_poly.type
_entity_poly.pdbx_seq_one_letter_code
_entity_poly.pdbx_strand_id
1 'polypeptide(L)' 'MSLKSKRRTILLDSDIQDLYGAPKLSFEQKRYYFSLNDPELDALRSIRDRYNRVYFVLMK' A
#
# COMPACT_ATOMS: atom_id res chain seq x y z
N MET A 1 -36.80 -22.32 -25.11
CA MET A 1 -37.06 -21.19 -24.19
C MET A 1 -35.78 -20.87 -23.44
N SER A 2 -35.11 -19.75 -23.76
CA SER A 2 -33.86 -19.35 -23.10
C SER A 2 -34.21 -18.69 -21.77
N LEU A 3 -33.93 -19.38 -20.66
CA LEU A 3 -33.98 -18.80 -19.32
C LEU A 3 -32.84 -17.77 -19.23
N LYS A 4 -33.10 -16.53 -19.66
CA LYS A 4 -32.25 -15.39 -19.34
C LYS A 4 -32.33 -15.20 -17.82
N SER A 5 -31.46 -15.91 -17.11
CA SER A 5 -31.19 -15.68 -15.69
C SER A 5 -30.83 -14.20 -15.56
N LYS A 6 -31.78 -13.40 -15.04
CA LYS A 6 -31.57 -11.98 -14.76
C LYS A 6 -30.43 -11.92 -13.75
N ARG A 7 -29.22 -11.60 -14.22
CA ARG A 7 -28.04 -11.41 -13.37
C ARG A 7 -28.39 -10.29 -12.40
N ARG A 8 -28.73 -10.64 -11.16
CA ARG A 8 -28.97 -9.63 -10.12
C ARG A 8 -27.59 -9.11 -9.75
N THR A 9 -27.24 -7.94 -10.25
CA THR A 9 -26.06 -7.22 -9.78
C THR A 9 -26.38 -6.80 -8.35
N ILE A 10 -25.77 -7.49 -7.38
CA ILE A 10 -26.01 -7.26 -5.95
C ILE A 10 -25.39 -5.93 -5.52
N LEU A 11 -24.30 -5.54 -6.18
CA LEU A 11 -23.54 -4.33 -5.91
C LEU A 11 -23.84 -3.28 -6.98
N LEU A 12 -24.01 -2.04 -6.56
CA LEU A 12 -24.04 -0.91 -7.46
C LEU A 12 -22.61 -0.60 -7.95
N ASP A 13 -22.48 0.07 -9.09
CA ASP A 13 -21.17 0.48 -9.59
C ASP A 13 -20.42 1.37 -8.59
N SER A 14 -21.14 2.15 -7.77
CA SER A 14 -20.59 2.91 -6.64
C SER A 14 -19.98 2.00 -5.56
N ASP A 15 -20.64 0.90 -5.23
CA ASP A 15 -20.20 -0.02 -4.18
C ASP A 15 -18.98 -0.81 -4.65
N ILE A 16 -18.95 -1.18 -5.94
CA ILE A 16 -17.80 -1.79 -6.59
C ILE A 16 -16.61 -0.83 -6.55
N GLN A 17 -16.84 0.44 -6.87
CA GLN A 17 -15.79 1.46 -6.83
C GLN A 17 -15.29 1.75 -5.41
N ASP A 18 -16.13 1.63 -4.40
CA ASP A 18 -15.72 1.83 -3.01
C ASP A 18 -14.95 0.62 -2.46
N LEU A 19 -15.38 -0.59 -2.81
CA LEU A 19 -14.75 -1.85 -2.36
C LEU A 19 -13.45 -2.20 -3.10
N TYR A 20 -13.42 -1.95 -4.41
CA TYR A 20 -12.33 -2.37 -5.31
C TYR A 20 -11.60 -1.21 -5.97
N GLY A 21 -12.05 0.04 -5.76
CA GLY A 21 -11.37 1.21 -6.29
C GLY A 21 -10.11 1.58 -5.50
N ALA A 22 -9.39 2.57 -6.01
CA ALA A 22 -8.20 3.07 -5.33
C ALA A 22 -8.57 3.58 -3.93
N PRO A 23 -7.88 3.12 -2.86
CA PRO A 23 -8.22 3.48 -1.50
C PRO A 23 -8.01 4.98 -1.30
N LYS A 24 -9.09 5.69 -0.97
CA LYS A 24 -9.04 7.11 -0.62
C LYS A 24 -8.65 7.24 0.84
N LEU A 25 -7.35 7.17 1.10
CA LEU A 25 -6.82 7.31 2.46
C LEU A 25 -6.86 8.77 2.90
N SER A 26 -7.38 9.02 4.11
CA SER A 26 -7.27 10.32 4.77
C SER A 26 -5.80 10.63 5.12
N PHE A 27 -5.48 11.89 5.41
CA PHE A 27 -4.10 12.28 5.78
C PHE A 27 -3.61 11.51 7.01
N GLU A 28 -4.47 11.32 8.00
CA GLU A 28 -4.14 10.56 9.21
C GLU A 28 -3.87 9.08 8.90
N GLN A 29 -4.71 8.46 8.07
CA GLN A 29 -4.52 7.08 7.64
C GLN A 29 -3.21 6.93 6.86
N LYS A 30 -2.89 7.86 5.96
CA LYS A 30 -1.61 7.86 5.25
C LYS A 30 -0.45 7.95 6.23
N ARG A 31 -0.55 8.82 7.24
CA ARG A 31 0.50 8.95 8.25
C ARG A 31 0.69 7.67 9.04
N TYR A 32 -0.39 6.97 9.38
CA TYR A 32 -0.35 5.73 10.16
C TYR A 32 0.15 4.53 9.34
N TYR A 33 -0.39 4.31 8.13
CA TYR A 33 -0.05 3.14 7.32
C TYR A 33 1.32 3.25 6.64
N PHE A 34 1.80 4.47 6.38
CA PHE A 34 3.09 4.71 5.71
C PHE A 34 4.13 5.36 6.62
N SER A 35 3.90 5.39 7.94
CA SER A 35 4.99 5.66 8.89
C SER A 35 5.88 4.44 9.02
N LEU A 36 7.18 4.67 9.10
CA LEU A 36 8.15 3.62 9.38
C LEU A 36 7.93 3.09 10.80
N ASN A 37 7.92 1.77 10.93
CA ASN A 37 7.92 1.10 12.23
C ASN A 37 9.29 1.26 12.90
N ASP A 38 9.37 1.05 14.22
CA ASP A 38 10.63 1.09 14.98
C ASP A 38 11.79 0.28 14.35
N PRO A 39 11.61 -1.00 13.95
CA PRO A 39 12.68 -1.75 13.29
C PRO A 39 13.08 -1.18 11.92
N GLU A 40 12.14 -0.60 11.18
CA GLU A 40 12.42 0.03 9.88
C GLU A 40 13.16 1.36 10.07
N LEU A 41 12.84 2.10 11.13
CA LEU A 41 13.58 3.31 11.53
C LEU A 41 15.01 2.97 11.92
N ASP A 42 15.22 1.88 12.66
CA ASP A 42 16.56 1.43 13.04
C ASP A 42 17.38 0.95 11.82
N ALA A 43 16.74 0.25 10.87
CA ALA A 43 17.35 -0.09 9.59
C ALA A 43 17.70 1.16 8.75
N LEU A 44 16.79 2.15 8.70
CA LEU A 44 17.05 3.42 8.00
C LEU A 44 18.23 4.17 8.64
N ARG A 45 18.33 4.17 9.97
CA ARG A 45 19.45 4.76 10.71
C ARG A 45 20.76 4.04 10.43
N SER A 46 20.75 2.71 10.33
CA SER A 46 21.94 1.93 10.00
C SER A 46 22.40 2.16 8.55
N ILE A 47 21.49 2.34 7.59
CA ILE A 47 21.85 2.73 6.21
C ILE A 47 22.50 4.12 6.17
N ARG A 48 22.08 5.02 7.06
CA ARG A 48 22.68 6.35 7.20
C ARG A 48 24.06 6.31 7.86
N ASP A 49 24.43 5.21 8.50
CA ASP A 49 25.77 5.01 9.06
C ASP A 49 26.82 5.02 7.94
N ARG A 50 27.92 5.72 8.19
CA ARG A 50 29.01 5.95 7.24
C ARG A 50 29.65 4.64 6.79
N TYR A 51 29.66 3.61 7.65
CA TYR A 51 30.17 2.29 7.33
C TYR A 51 29.35 1.56 6.26
N ASN A 52 28.02 1.68 6.28
CA ASN A 52 27.14 1.08 5.27
C ASN A 52 27.25 1.79 3.91
N ARG A 53 27.50 3.10 3.89
CA ARG A 53 27.75 3.84 2.64
C ARG A 53 28.99 3.33 1.90
N VAL A 54 30.04 2.95 2.63
CA VAL A 54 31.28 2.41 2.04
C VAL A 54 31.02 1.03 1.42
N TYR A 55 30.19 0.20 2.08
CA TYR A 55 29.81 -1.12 1.55
C TYR A 55 29.02 -1.01 0.23
N PHE A 56 28.11 -0.04 0.14
CA PHE A 56 27.30 0.18 -1.07
C PHE A 56 28.11 0.75 -2.25
N VAL A 57 29.17 1.52 -1.97
CA VAL A 57 30.07 2.06 -3.00
C VAL A 57 31.07 1.00 -3.51
N LEU A 58 31.49 0.07 -2.65
CA LEU A 58 32.41 -1.02 -3.02
C LEU A 58 31.75 -2.17 -3.81
N MET A 59 30.42 -2.32 -3.75
CA MET A 59 29.68 -3.33 -4.51
C MET A 59 29.13 -2.82 -5.87
N LYS A 60 29.72 -1.76 -6.43
CA LYS A 60 29.39 -1.23 -7.76
C LYS A 60 30.50 -1.52 -8.76
#